data_AF-A0A835N5I4-F1
#
_entry.id   AF-A0A835N5I4-F1
#
_cell.length_a   1.000
_cell.length_b   1.000
_cell.length_c   1.000
_cell.angle_alpha   90.00
_cell.angle_beta   90.00
_cell.angle_gamma   90.00
#
_symmetry.space_group_name_H-M   'P 1'
#
loop_
_entity.id
_entity.type
_entity.pdbx_description
1 polymer ?
#
loop_
_entity_poly.entity_id
_entity_poly.type
_entity_poly.pdbx_seq_one_letter_code
_entity_poly.pdbx_strand_id
1 'polypeptide(L)'
;MFFIPDSNHLKLNLPGLHAPTSLMQEQTVELKVEMVGIHEKRVRKCLSKLKGIEKVEVDVSSQKVVVTGYAHRNKILKAIRRGGLKADFWSTQNELLSVYASASYGSLRFNNVNFF
;
A
#
# COMPACT_ATOMS: atom_id res chain seq x y z
N MET A 1 50.02 -10.68 13.04
CA MET A 1 48.99 -11.59 12.51
C MET A 1 47.85 -11.60 13.52
N PHE A 2 46.79 -10.81 13.30
CA PHE A 2 45.68 -10.73 14.23
C PHE A 2 44.73 -11.90 13.96
N PHE A 3 44.66 -12.85 14.89
CA PHE A 3 43.63 -13.90 14.90
C PHE A 3 42.30 -13.26 15.28
N ILE A 4 41.37 -13.20 14.33
CA ILE A 4 39.97 -12.86 14.56
C ILE A 4 39.25 -14.18 14.88
N PRO A 5 38.78 -14.42 16.11
CA PRO A 5 37.95 -15.59 16.36
C PRO A 5 36.54 -15.40 15.77
N ASP A 6 36.16 -16.48 15.10
CA ASP A 6 34.94 -16.82 14.37
C ASP A 6 33.61 -16.27 14.92
N SER A 7 32.80 -15.76 13.99
CA SER A 7 31.43 -15.29 14.19
C SER A 7 30.45 -16.45 14.38
N ASN A 8 30.46 -17.11 15.53
CA ASN A 8 29.42 -18.08 15.85
C ASN A 8 29.26 -18.23 17.35
N HIS A 9 28.42 -17.43 18.00
CA HIS A 9 27.69 -17.84 19.22
C HIS A 9 26.77 -16.71 19.71
N LEU A 10 25.57 -16.57 19.15
CA LEU A 10 24.38 -16.09 19.88
C LEU A 10 23.12 -16.73 19.28
N LYS A 11 22.97 -18.05 19.49
CA LYS A 11 21.65 -18.69 19.47
C LYS A 11 20.88 -18.18 20.70
N LEU A 12 20.15 -17.09 20.54
CA LEU A 12 19.13 -16.66 21.50
C LEU A 12 17.95 -17.64 21.41
N ASN A 13 18.07 -18.76 22.12
CA ASN A 13 16.94 -19.60 22.48
C ASN A 13 16.37 -19.04 23.79
N LEU A 14 15.33 -18.21 23.69
CA LEU A 14 14.56 -17.72 24.82
C LEU A 14 13.20 -18.44 24.81
N PRO A 15 12.93 -19.35 25.77
CA PRO A 15 11.62 -19.95 25.92
C PRO A 15 10.68 -18.94 26.59
N GLY A 16 9.56 -18.62 25.94
CA GLY A 16 8.45 -17.94 26.61
C GLY A 16 8.25 -16.45 26.35
N LEU A 17 8.68 -15.90 25.20
CA LEU A 17 8.16 -14.59 24.79
C LEU A 17 6.77 -14.78 24.15
N HIS A 18 5.76 -14.91 25.01
CA HIS A 18 4.39 -14.62 24.62
C HIS A 18 4.41 -13.24 23.96
N ALA A 19 4.07 -13.17 22.66
CA ALA A 19 4.15 -11.96 21.87
C ALA A 19 3.58 -10.79 22.69
N PRO A 20 4.26 -9.63 22.79
CA PRO A 20 3.62 -8.48 23.37
C PRO A 20 2.31 -8.31 22.60
N THR A 21 1.19 -8.14 23.30
CA THR A 21 -0.10 -7.81 22.70
C THR A 21 0.13 -6.55 21.87
N SER A 22 0.54 -6.75 20.62
CA SER A 22 1.00 -5.72 19.72
C SER A 22 -0.23 -4.88 19.51
N LEU A 23 -0.23 -3.68 20.08
CA LEU A 23 -1.24 -2.66 19.92
C LEU A 23 -1.76 -2.80 18.49
N MET A 24 -2.99 -3.31 18.31
CA MET A 24 -3.53 -3.55 16.98
C MET A 24 -3.44 -2.19 16.28
N GLN A 25 -2.49 -2.06 15.36
CA GLN A 25 -2.18 -0.75 14.82
C GLN A 25 -3.27 -0.44 13.82
N GLU A 26 -4.07 0.57 14.14
CA GLU A 26 -5.04 1.11 13.21
C GLU A 26 -4.29 1.57 11.96
N GLN A 27 -4.78 1.11 10.81
CA GLN A 27 -4.21 1.42 9.51
C GLN A 27 -5.29 2.07 8.65
N THR A 28 -4.89 3.17 8.01
CA THR A 28 -5.68 3.80 6.95
C THR A 28 -5.15 3.30 5.62
N VAL A 29 -6.00 2.60 4.87
CA VAL A 29 -5.69 2.03 3.57
C VAL A 29 -6.50 2.77 2.52
N GLU A 30 -5.79 3.39 1.59
CA GLU A 30 -6.39 4.06 0.44
C GLU A 30 -6.38 3.14 -0.78
N LEU A 31 -7.53 3.03 -1.45
CA LEU A 31 -7.71 2.20 -2.63
C LEU A 31 -8.34 3.03 -3.76
N LYS A 32 -7.84 2.80 -4.98
CA LYS A 32 -8.50 3.22 -6.21
C LYS A 32 -9.47 2.11 -6.63
N VAL A 33 -10.75 2.43 -6.80
CA VAL A 33 -11.77 1.47 -7.22
C VAL A 33 -12.47 1.99 -8.45
N GLU A 34 -12.48 1.20 -9.52
CA GLU A 34 -13.24 1.53 -10.73
C GLU A 34 -14.74 1.42 -10.41
N MET A 35 -15.40 2.56 -10.27
CA MET A 35 -16.77 2.63 -9.80
C MET A 35 -17.68 3.49 -10.66
N VAL A 36 -18.93 3.05 -10.75
CA VAL A 36 -20.08 3.75 -11.35
C VAL A 36 -21.08 3.96 -10.21
N GLY A 37 -21.99 4.94 -10.27
CA GLY A 37 -22.85 5.33 -9.12
C GLY A 37 -23.57 4.18 -8.38
N ILE A 38 -23.88 3.08 -9.06
CA ILE A 38 -24.48 1.88 -8.43
C ILE A 38 -23.50 1.05 -7.55
N HIS A 39 -22.19 1.17 -7.78
CA HIS A 39 -21.15 0.40 -7.11
C HIS A 39 -20.82 0.89 -5.71
N GLU A 40 -21.15 2.14 -5.36
CA GLU A 40 -20.88 2.71 -4.03
C GLU A 40 -21.52 1.85 -2.91
N LYS A 41 -22.82 1.56 -3.04
CA LYS A 41 -23.56 0.70 -2.09
C LYS A 41 -22.93 -0.70 -2.00
N ARG A 42 -22.40 -1.20 -3.12
CA ARG A 42 -21.78 -2.53 -3.19
C ARG A 42 -20.42 -2.56 -2.50
N VAL A 43 -19.58 -1.54 -2.68
CA VAL A 43 -18.31 -1.39 -1.96
C VAL A 43 -18.56 -1.38 -0.46
N ARG A 44 -19.48 -0.52 0.01
CA ARG A 44 -19.82 -0.41 1.43
C ARG A 44 -20.27 -1.75 2.00
N LYS A 45 -21.17 -2.47 1.28
CA LYS A 45 -21.64 -3.81 1.68
C LYS A 45 -20.53 -4.86 1.71
N CYS A 46 -19.54 -4.80 0.81
CA CYS A 46 -18.41 -5.72 0.81
C CYS A 46 -17.49 -5.49 2.01
N LEU A 47 -17.22 -4.22 2.31
CA LEU A 47 -16.37 -3.82 3.42
C LEU A 47 -17.03 -4.05 4.78
N SER A 48 -18.34 -3.80 4.93
CA SER A 48 -19.06 -4.08 6.19
C SER A 48 -19.03 -5.56 6.62
N LYS A 49 -18.74 -6.49 5.70
CA LYS A 49 -18.59 -7.93 6.01
C LYS A 49 -17.20 -8.30 6.52
N LEU A 50 -16.20 -7.42 6.35
CA LEU A 50 -14.86 -7.65 6.83
C LEU A 50 -14.76 -7.29 8.31
N LYS A 51 -14.18 -8.19 9.11
CA LYS A 51 -13.87 -7.93 10.52
C LYS A 51 -12.66 -6.98 10.63
N GLY A 52 -12.75 -6.04 11.56
CA GLY A 52 -11.69 -5.08 11.85
C GLY A 52 -11.68 -3.83 10.96
N ILE A 53 -12.78 -3.53 10.27
CA ILE A 53 -12.99 -2.23 9.62
C ILE A 53 -13.82 -1.37 10.57
N GLU A 54 -13.35 -0.15 10.81
CA GLU A 54 -14.01 0.82 11.70
C GLU A 54 -14.68 1.94 10.90
N LYS A 55 -13.95 2.53 9.95
CA LYS A 55 -14.44 3.61 9.10
C LYS A 55 -14.24 3.29 7.62
N VAL A 56 -15.21 3.69 6.80
CA VAL A 56 -15.15 3.59 5.33
C VAL A 56 -15.62 4.91 4.74
N GLU A 57 -14.77 5.54 3.96
CA GLU A 57 -15.06 6.77 3.22
C GLU A 57 -14.96 6.46 1.72
N VAL A 58 -16.00 6.82 0.97
CA VAL A 58 -16.10 6.54 -0.45
C VAL A 58 -16.32 7.85 -1.19
N ASP A 59 -15.40 8.20 -2.07
CA ASP A 59 -15.51 9.35 -2.97
C ASP A 59 -15.70 8.84 -4.40
N VAL A 60 -16.96 8.85 -4.84
CA VAL A 60 -17.37 8.41 -6.19
C VAL A 60 -16.77 9.30 -7.28
N SER A 61 -16.58 10.59 -7.01
CA SER A 61 -16.02 11.56 -7.97
C SER A 61 -14.56 11.22 -8.28
N SER A 62 -13.77 10.98 -7.23
CA SER A 62 -12.35 10.67 -7.35
C SER A 62 -12.04 9.17 -7.56
N GLN A 63 -13.06 8.31 -7.59
CA GLN A 63 -12.90 6.85 -7.64
C GLN A 63 -12.00 6.32 -6.51
N LYS A 64 -12.07 6.98 -5.34
CA LYS A 64 -11.20 6.74 -4.19
C LYS A 64 -12.00 6.18 -3.02
N VAL A 65 -11.46 5.16 -2.38
CA VAL A 65 -12.02 4.53 -1.18
C VAL A 65 -10.96 4.53 -0.10
N VAL A 66 -11.27 5.10 1.05
CA VAL A 66 -10.40 5.13 2.23
C VAL A 66 -11.04 4.24 3.29
N VAL A 67 -10.24 3.30 3.81
CA VAL A 67 -10.69 2.34 4.83
C VAL A 67 -9.77 2.48 6.03
N THR A 68 -10.34 2.73 7.20
CA THR A 68 -9.60 2.82 8.46
C THR A 68 -10.01 1.68 9.38
N GLY A 69 -9.02 1.01 9.97
CA GLY A 69 -9.23 -0.01 10.99
C GLY A 69 -8.03 -0.94 11.13
N TYR A 70 -8.25 -2.09 11.76
CA TYR A 70 -7.24 -3.09 12.08
C TYR A 70 -7.10 -4.18 11.00
N ALA A 71 -7.90 -4.10 9.93
CA ALA A 71 -7.89 -5.06 8.84
C ALA A 71 -6.66 -4.88 7.92
N HIS A 72 -6.01 -5.99 7.59
CA HIS A 72 -4.84 -5.96 6.70
C HIS A 72 -5.22 -5.54 5.26
N ARG A 73 -4.44 -4.64 4.65
CA ARG A 73 -4.68 -4.06 3.31
C ARG A 73 -4.99 -5.09 2.21
N ASN A 74 -4.29 -6.23 2.20
CA ASN A 74 -4.52 -7.27 1.20
C ASN A 74 -5.88 -7.98 1.38
N LYS A 75 -6.40 -8.07 2.61
CA LYS A 75 -7.75 -8.61 2.86
C LYS A 75 -8.82 -7.66 2.33
N ILE A 76 -8.61 -6.35 2.52
CA ILE A 76 -9.50 -5.30 2.01
C ILE A 76 -9.58 -5.37 0.48
N LEU A 77 -8.42 -5.40 -0.19
CA LEU A 77 -8.34 -5.53 -1.66
C LEU A 77 -9.05 -6.79 -2.15
N LYS A 78 -8.80 -7.94 -1.53
CA LYS A 78 -9.44 -9.22 -1.90
C LYS A 78 -10.96 -9.19 -1.70
N ALA A 79 -11.47 -8.51 -0.68
CA ALA A 79 -12.91 -8.40 -0.46
C ALA A 79 -13.61 -7.56 -1.54
N ILE A 80 -12.98 -6.47 -1.98
CA ILE A 80 -13.52 -5.65 -3.07
C ILE A 80 -13.50 -6.43 -4.39
N ARG A 81 -12.41 -7.15 -4.69
CA ARG A 81 -12.31 -8.02 -5.88
C ARG A 81 -13.33 -9.16 -5.86
N ARG A 82 -13.59 -9.75 -4.69
CA ARG A 82 -14.70 -10.71 -4.49
C ARG A 82 -16.08 -10.10 -4.74
N GLY A 83 -16.21 -8.78 -4.54
CA GLY A 83 -17.40 -8.02 -4.91
C GLY A 83 -17.61 -7.90 -6.43
N GLY A 84 -16.64 -8.29 -7.26
CA GLY A 84 -16.68 -8.10 -8.72
C GLY A 84 -16.24 -6.70 -9.16
N LEU A 85 -15.56 -5.96 -8.29
CA LEU A 85 -15.06 -4.61 -8.57
C LEU A 85 -13.55 -4.66 -8.77
N LYS A 86 -13.06 -3.90 -9.76
CA LYS A 86 -11.63 -3.67 -9.95
C LYS A 86 -11.14 -2.64 -8.94
N ALA A 87 -10.13 -3.02 -8.18
CA ALA A 87 -9.54 -2.18 -7.16
C ALA A 87 -8.02 -2.38 -7.13
N ASP A 88 -7.31 -1.29 -6.90
CA ASP A 88 -5.86 -1.23 -6.75
C ASP A 88 -5.50 -0.32 -5.56
N PHE A 89 -4.29 -0.46 -5.02
CA PHE A 89 -3.85 0.43 -3.95
C PHE A 89 -3.60 1.83 -4.49
N TRP A 90 -4.08 2.84 -3.77
CA TRP A 90 -3.79 4.22 -4.07
C TRP A 90 -2.34 4.50 -3.66
N SER A 91 -1.40 4.49 -4.61
CA SER A 91 0.00 4.79 -4.31
C SER A 91 0.21 6.29 -4.27
N THR A 92 0.47 6.82 -3.07
CA THR A 92 0.82 8.23 -2.85
C THR A 92 2.23 8.58 -3.36
N GLN A 93 3.00 7.61 -3.86
CA GLN A 93 4.40 7.80 -4.26
C GLN A 93 4.60 8.55 -5.59
N ASN A 94 3.53 8.98 -6.26
CA ASN A 94 3.65 9.43 -7.64
C ASN A 94 3.87 10.94 -7.83
N GLU A 95 3.92 11.76 -6.78
CA GLU A 95 4.19 13.19 -6.97
C GLU A 95 5.69 13.52 -6.95
N LEU A 96 6.44 13.10 -5.92
CA LEU A 96 7.86 13.45 -5.84
C LEU A 96 8.73 12.69 -6.85
N LEU A 97 8.37 11.44 -7.15
CA LEU A 97 9.08 10.65 -8.16
C LEU A 97 8.75 11.10 -9.58
N SER A 98 7.52 11.55 -9.89
CA SER A 98 7.20 12.05 -11.23
C SER A 98 7.87 13.39 -11.52
N VAL A 99 7.96 14.30 -10.54
CA VAL A 99 8.67 15.57 -10.67
C VAL A 99 10.18 15.35 -10.84
N TYR A 100 10.78 14.46 -10.04
CA TYR A 100 12.21 14.17 -10.15
C TYR A 100 12.57 13.42 -11.44
N ALA A 101 11.71 12.50 -11.85
CA ALA A 101 11.83 11.84 -13.13
C ALA A 101 11.71 12.88 -14.27
N SER A 102 10.73 13.80 -14.23
CA SER A 102 10.57 14.90 -15.20
C SER A 102 11.78 15.80 -15.34
N ALA A 103 12.48 16.07 -14.24
CA ALA A 103 13.72 16.83 -14.28
C ALA A 103 14.87 16.06 -14.97
N SER A 104 14.94 14.73 -14.81
CA SER A 104 16.02 13.91 -15.36
C SER A 104 15.91 13.64 -16.86
N TYR A 105 14.71 13.58 -17.45
CA TYR A 105 14.56 13.41 -18.91
C TYR A 105 14.37 14.72 -19.70
N GLY A 106 14.14 15.86 -19.04
CA GLY A 106 14.09 17.17 -19.68
C GLY A 106 15.45 17.75 -20.09
N SER A 107 16.55 17.31 -19.45
CA SER A 107 17.89 17.90 -19.64
C SER A 107 18.80 17.21 -20.67
N LEU A 108 18.31 16.20 -21.41
CA LEU A 108 19.11 15.38 -22.35
C LEU A 108 18.66 15.47 -23.83
N ARG A 109 17.89 16.50 -24.18
CA ARG A 109 17.62 16.93 -25.56
C ARG A 109 17.98 18.43 -25.55
N PHE A 110 19.05 18.95 -26.14
CA PHE A 110 19.56 18.76 -27.50
C PHE A 110 21.06 19.12 -27.53
N ASN A 111 21.91 18.25 -28.06
CA ASN A 111 22.92 18.65 -29.04
C ASN A 111 23.49 17.41 -29.74
N ASN A 112 22.84 16.98 -30.82
CA ASN A 112 23.51 16.11 -31.79
C ASN A 112 22.88 16.29 -33.17
N VAL A 113 23.34 17.33 -33.89
CA VAL A 113 23.23 17.39 -35.34
C VAL A 113 24.62 17.17 -35.93
N ASN A 114 24.89 15.89 -36.16
CA ASN A 114 25.67 15.21 -37.20
C ASN A 114 26.97 15.86 -37.75
N PHE A 115 28.06 15.10 -37.57
CA PHE A 115 29.33 15.15 -38.28
C PHE A 115 29.17 14.90 -39.80
N PHE A 116 29.88 15.68 -40.62
CA PHE A 116 30.44 15.30 -41.92
C PHE A 116 31.69 16.15 -42.19
#